data_AF-A0A1A2NAT7-F1
#
_entry.id   AF-A0A1A2NAT7-F1
#
_cell.length_a   1.000
_cell.length_b   1.000
_cell.length_c   1.000
_cell.angle_alpha   90.00
_cell.angle_beta   90.00
_cell.angle_gamma   90.00
#
_symmetry.space_group_name_H-M   'P 1'
#
loop_
_entity.id
_entity.type
_entity.pdbx_description
1 polymer ?
#
loop_
_entity_poly.entity_id
_entity_poly.type
_entity_poly.pdbx_seq_one_letter_code
_entity_poly.pdbx_strand_id
1 'polypeptide(L)'
;MASDLWKFFVGVCAASLPIALSLSPNALADNPSWNGRYAITFMVGPKAGTSMAVGNPEVQHTETYGIRSSCTSGKCVATIVSGPPPTNPTVPQPIQFTWDGKSWSQTNDFQWDCMMPDTSIQWNPARATVTYTPQPDGSLDGLMHTDILSGACQGTIDMDMKAERV
;
A
#
# COMPACT_ATOMS: atom_id res chain seq x y z
N MET A 1 11.81 -50.86 83.68
CA MET A 1 13.03 -51.55 83.22
C MET A 1 12.93 -51.69 81.72
N ALA A 2 13.99 -51.33 81.00
CA ALA A 2 14.22 -51.41 79.56
C ALA A 2 13.49 -50.37 78.65
N SER A 3 14.29 -49.38 78.25
CA SER A 3 14.24 -48.61 77.00
C SER A 3 14.53 -49.49 75.78
N ASP A 4 14.12 -49.05 74.58
CA ASP A 4 14.94 -48.92 73.34
C ASP A 4 14.02 -48.73 72.11
N LEU A 5 13.95 -47.54 71.50
CA LEU A 5 14.77 -46.98 70.42
C LEU A 5 14.69 -47.74 69.07
N TRP A 6 14.00 -47.18 68.05
CA TRP A 6 14.52 -47.19 66.68
C TRP A 6 13.78 -46.30 65.66
N LYS A 7 14.55 -45.34 65.12
CA LYS A 7 14.72 -44.95 63.71
C LYS A 7 13.53 -44.38 62.93
N PHE A 8 13.49 -43.05 62.86
CA PHE A 8 12.87 -42.30 61.76
C PHE A 8 13.75 -42.37 60.50
N PHE A 9 13.19 -42.89 59.40
CA PHE A 9 13.78 -42.83 58.07
C PHE A 9 13.51 -41.47 57.43
N VAL A 10 14.58 -40.87 56.89
CA VAL A 10 14.58 -39.68 56.04
C VAL A 10 14.03 -40.06 54.66
N GLY A 11 12.92 -39.43 54.25
CA GLY A 11 12.37 -39.54 52.90
C GLY A 11 12.61 -38.26 52.11
N VAL A 12 13.66 -38.25 51.26
CA VAL A 12 13.91 -37.18 50.28
C VAL A 12 12.88 -37.31 49.15
N CYS A 13 11.91 -36.39 49.09
CA CYS A 13 11.02 -36.26 47.94
C CYS A 13 11.67 -35.35 46.90
N ALA A 14 12.25 -35.94 45.85
CA ALA A 14 12.62 -35.21 44.64
C ALA A 14 11.35 -34.97 43.81
N ALA A 15 10.79 -33.76 43.87
CA ALA A 15 9.69 -33.35 43.01
C ALA A 15 10.26 -32.90 41.65
N SER A 16 9.99 -33.68 40.61
CA SER A 16 10.25 -33.31 39.22
C SER A 16 9.25 -32.25 38.76
N LEU A 17 9.69 -31.00 38.57
CA LEU A 17 8.89 -29.97 37.89
C LEU A 17 8.91 -30.22 36.36
N PRO A 18 7.75 -30.42 35.71
CA PRO A 18 7.69 -30.41 34.25
C PRO A 18 7.84 -28.96 33.76
N ILE A 19 8.94 -28.66 33.07
CA ILE A 19 9.12 -27.41 32.31
C ILE A 19 8.22 -27.52 31.08
N ALA A 20 7.07 -26.86 31.12
CA ALA A 20 6.22 -26.68 29.95
C ALA A 20 6.92 -25.69 29.00
N LEU A 21 7.56 -26.20 27.95
CA LEU A 21 8.04 -25.40 26.82
C LEU A 21 6.82 -24.86 26.07
N SER A 22 6.47 -23.60 26.32
CA SER A 22 5.47 -22.87 25.56
C SER A 22 6.00 -22.67 24.13
N LEU A 23 5.62 -23.55 23.20
CA LEU A 23 5.80 -23.32 21.78
C LEU A 23 4.84 -22.18 21.39
N SER A 24 5.36 -20.96 21.35
CA SER A 24 4.64 -19.81 20.79
C SER A 24 4.25 -20.13 19.35
N PRO A 25 2.99 -19.98 18.93
CA PRO A 25 2.62 -20.09 17.53
C PRO A 25 3.44 -19.08 16.73
N ASN A 26 4.09 -19.53 15.66
CA ASN A 26 4.62 -18.60 14.65
C ASN A 26 3.41 -17.94 13.99
N ALA A 27 3.07 -16.72 14.41
CA ALA A 27 2.11 -15.90 13.69
C ALA A 27 2.71 -15.58 12.32
N LEU A 28 2.26 -16.29 11.29
CA LEU A 28 2.50 -15.87 9.91
C LEU A 28 1.65 -14.62 9.68
N ALA A 29 2.28 -13.53 9.26
CA ALA A 29 1.53 -12.38 8.77
C ALA A 29 0.68 -12.86 7.57
N ASP A 30 -0.61 -12.54 7.59
CA ASP A 30 -1.46 -12.77 6.43
C ASP A 30 -0.83 -12.11 5.21
N ASN A 31 -0.94 -12.79 4.05
CA ASN A 31 -0.48 -12.20 2.80
C ASN A 31 -1.17 -10.84 2.58
N PRO A 32 -0.44 -9.81 2.14
CA PRO A 32 -1.04 -8.51 1.87
C PRO A 32 -2.15 -8.67 0.83
N SER A 33 -3.30 -8.11 1.13
CA SER A 33 -4.47 -8.21 0.26
C SER A 33 -5.05 -6.84 -0.04
N TRP A 34 -5.30 -6.61 -1.32
CA TRP A 34 -6.09 -5.49 -1.81
C TRP A 34 -7.18 -6.02 -2.74
N ASN A 35 -8.16 -6.70 -2.14
CA ASN A 35 -9.25 -7.36 -2.85
C ASN A 35 -10.59 -6.67 -2.56
N GLY A 36 -11.33 -6.32 -3.61
CA GLY A 36 -12.70 -5.82 -3.47
C GLY A 36 -13.01 -4.66 -4.41
N ARG A 37 -14.11 -3.96 -4.11
CA ARG A 37 -14.45 -2.70 -4.74
C ARG A 37 -13.97 -1.56 -3.87
N TYR A 38 -13.35 -0.56 -4.49
CA TYR A 38 -12.84 0.62 -3.81
C TYR A 38 -13.27 1.87 -4.57
N ALA A 39 -13.77 2.86 -3.84
CA ALA A 39 -13.84 4.23 -4.29
C ALA A 39 -12.46 4.86 -4.15
N ILE A 40 -11.85 5.25 -5.26
CA ILE A 40 -10.58 5.96 -5.30
C ILE A 40 -10.87 7.42 -5.56
N THR A 41 -10.52 8.26 -4.58
CA THR A 41 -10.55 9.72 -4.68
C THR A 41 -9.18 10.22 -5.10
N PHE A 42 -9.14 10.97 -6.20
CA PHE A 42 -7.96 11.61 -6.77
C PHE A 42 -7.92 13.08 -6.33
N MET A 43 -6.70 13.61 -6.11
CA MET A 43 -6.46 14.99 -5.68
C MET A 43 -7.15 15.34 -4.36
N VAL A 44 -6.84 14.59 -3.31
CA VAL A 44 -7.27 14.87 -1.94
C VAL A 44 -6.47 16.07 -1.42
N GLY A 45 -6.95 17.28 -1.74
CA GLY A 45 -6.28 18.52 -1.37
C GLY A 45 -5.45 19.14 -2.51
N PRO A 46 -4.62 20.16 -2.22
CA PRO A 46 -3.86 20.86 -3.24
C PRO A 46 -2.71 20.01 -3.79
N LYS A 47 -2.42 20.18 -5.08
CA LYS A 47 -1.20 19.65 -5.68
C LYS A 47 0.02 20.35 -5.07
N ALA A 48 1.14 19.64 -4.96
CA ALA A 48 2.43 20.19 -4.59
C ALA A 48 3.48 19.87 -5.65
N GLY A 49 4.63 20.54 -5.60
CA GLY A 49 5.75 20.28 -6.51
C GLY A 49 6.32 21.55 -7.17
N THR A 50 7.12 21.35 -8.21
CA THR A 50 7.89 22.40 -8.89
C THR A 50 7.38 22.73 -10.29
N SER A 51 6.54 21.87 -10.87
CA SER A 51 5.96 22.10 -12.19
C SER A 51 4.92 23.22 -12.15
N MET A 52 4.81 23.98 -13.25
CA MET A 52 3.70 24.94 -13.40
C MET A 52 2.31 24.26 -13.36
N ALA A 53 2.24 22.97 -13.71
CA ALA A 53 0.99 22.20 -13.66
C ALA A 53 0.43 21.99 -12.25
N VAL A 54 1.20 22.29 -11.20
CA VAL A 54 0.70 22.37 -9.82
C VAL A 54 -0.41 23.42 -9.70
N GLY A 55 -0.29 24.55 -10.42
CA GLY A 55 -1.29 25.62 -10.43
C GLY A 55 -2.48 25.39 -11.37
N ASN A 56 -2.46 24.32 -12.17
CA ASN A 56 -3.53 24.06 -13.13
C ASN A 56 -4.81 23.62 -12.41
N PRO A 57 -5.96 24.23 -12.73
CA PRO A 57 -7.23 23.89 -12.11
C PRO A 57 -7.58 22.43 -12.43
N GLU A 58 -7.78 21.65 -11.39
CA GLU A 58 -8.17 20.26 -11.46
C GLU A 58 -9.02 19.96 -10.23
N VAL A 59 -10.16 19.28 -10.42
CA VAL A 59 -11.15 19.09 -9.35
C VAL A 59 -11.00 17.69 -8.78
N GLN A 60 -11.03 17.60 -7.45
CA GLN A 60 -11.13 16.32 -6.74
C GLN A 60 -12.29 15.50 -7.31
N HIS A 61 -12.01 14.26 -7.70
CA HIS A 61 -13.00 13.36 -8.25
C HIS A 61 -12.81 11.95 -7.68
N THR A 62 -13.89 11.18 -7.70
CA THR A 62 -13.92 9.83 -7.12
C THR A 62 -14.48 8.85 -8.13
N GLU A 63 -13.75 7.76 -8.35
CA GLU A 63 -14.15 6.68 -9.24
C GLU A 63 -14.14 5.34 -8.51
N THR A 64 -14.99 4.41 -8.93
CA THR A 64 -15.03 3.07 -8.30
C THR A 64 -14.34 2.02 -9.15
N TYR A 65 -13.40 1.30 -8.55
CA TYR A 65 -12.61 0.25 -9.18
C TYR A 65 -12.81 -1.10 -8.49
N GLY A 66 -12.76 -2.17 -9.27
CA GLY A 66 -12.57 -3.53 -8.77
C GLY A 66 -11.09 -3.87 -8.77
N ILE A 67 -10.58 -4.34 -7.64
CA ILE A 67 -9.16 -4.68 -7.44
C ILE A 67 -9.06 -6.15 -7.02
N ARG A 68 -8.11 -6.85 -7.63
CA ARG A 68 -7.76 -8.23 -7.27
C ARG A 68 -6.26 -8.34 -7.01
N SER A 69 -5.90 -8.93 -5.89
CA SER A 69 -4.52 -9.18 -5.49
C SER A 69 -4.23 -10.66 -5.31
N SER A 70 -3.06 -11.11 -5.75
CA SER A 70 -2.56 -12.46 -5.52
C SER A 70 -1.09 -12.43 -5.13
N CYS A 71 -0.71 -13.29 -4.19
CA CYS A 71 0.67 -13.53 -3.79
C CYS A 71 1.14 -14.89 -4.29
N THR A 72 2.24 -14.92 -5.05
CA THR A 72 2.84 -16.17 -5.55
C THR A 72 4.35 -16.05 -5.43
N SER A 73 4.99 -17.06 -4.83
CA SER A 73 6.45 -17.12 -4.65
C SER A 73 7.05 -15.88 -3.99
N GLY A 74 6.37 -15.32 -2.98
CA GLY A 74 6.83 -14.14 -2.23
C GLY A 74 6.61 -12.80 -2.92
N LYS A 75 6.05 -12.78 -4.14
CA LYS A 75 5.65 -11.54 -4.83
C LYS A 75 4.14 -11.39 -4.80
N CYS A 76 3.67 -10.24 -4.35
CA CYS A 76 2.25 -9.89 -4.36
C CYS A 76 1.98 -8.80 -5.39
N VAL A 77 0.95 -9.03 -6.21
CA VAL A 77 0.51 -8.10 -7.26
C VAL A 77 -0.97 -7.84 -7.09
N ALA A 78 -1.37 -6.57 -7.03
CA ALA A 78 -2.74 -6.09 -7.11
C ALA A 78 -2.99 -5.52 -8.51
N THR A 79 -4.09 -5.90 -9.15
CA THR A 79 -4.46 -5.46 -10.50
C THR A 79 -5.85 -4.82 -10.44
N ILE A 80 -6.00 -3.67 -11.11
CA ILE A 80 -7.34 -3.11 -11.39
C ILE A 80 -8.00 -3.97 -12.47
N VAL A 81 -9.14 -4.58 -12.15
CA VAL A 81 -9.86 -5.52 -13.02
C VAL A 81 -11.22 -5.02 -13.51
N SER A 82 -11.72 -3.91 -12.95
CA SER A 82 -12.92 -3.21 -13.43
C SER A 82 -12.93 -1.75 -12.98
N GLY A 83 -13.73 -0.92 -13.64
CA GLY A 83 -13.81 0.53 -13.43
C GLY A 83 -13.66 1.28 -14.75
N PRO A 84 -13.72 2.63 -14.75
CA PRO A 84 -13.46 3.43 -15.94
C PRO A 84 -11.98 3.32 -16.35
N PRO A 85 -11.66 3.33 -17.66
CA PRO A 85 -10.27 3.42 -18.10
C PRO A 85 -9.66 4.79 -17.75
N PRO A 86 -8.32 4.93 -17.72
CA PRO A 86 -7.71 6.25 -17.56
C PRO A 86 -8.17 7.21 -18.66
N THR A 87 -8.51 8.43 -18.28
CA THR A 87 -8.83 9.51 -19.22
C THR A 87 -7.65 9.84 -20.12
N ASN A 88 -6.43 9.71 -19.60
CA ASN A 88 -5.20 9.86 -20.37
C ASN A 88 -4.85 8.53 -21.07
N PRO A 89 -4.99 8.43 -22.41
CA PRO A 89 -4.82 7.17 -23.13
C PRO A 89 -3.36 6.70 -23.20
N THR A 90 -2.40 7.52 -22.75
CA THR A 90 -0.98 7.16 -22.72
C THR A 90 -0.58 6.39 -21.47
N VAL A 91 -1.47 6.31 -20.47
CA VAL A 91 -1.26 5.51 -19.25
C VAL A 91 -1.31 4.02 -19.59
N PRO A 92 -0.24 3.24 -19.32
CA PRO A 92 -0.22 1.81 -19.61
C PRO A 92 -1.31 1.02 -18.88
N GLN A 93 -1.88 0.03 -19.57
CA GLN A 93 -2.86 -0.92 -19.04
C GLN A 93 -2.34 -2.36 -19.17
N PRO A 94 -2.67 -3.28 -18.25
CA PRO A 94 -3.44 -3.05 -17.02
C PRO A 94 -2.63 -2.32 -15.94
N ILE A 95 -3.33 -1.64 -15.02
CA ILE A 95 -2.71 -1.01 -13.85
C ILE A 95 -2.43 -2.09 -12.82
N GLN A 96 -1.14 -2.25 -12.46
CA GLN A 96 -0.66 -3.28 -11.55
C GLN A 96 0.25 -2.67 -10.48
N PHE A 97 -0.06 -2.95 -9.22
CA PHE A 97 0.73 -2.55 -8.07
C PHE A 97 1.45 -3.76 -7.49
N THR A 98 2.70 -3.58 -7.09
CA THR A 98 3.47 -4.58 -6.35
C THR A 98 3.55 -4.20 -4.88
N TRP A 99 3.44 -5.19 -4.00
CA TRP A 99 3.68 -4.99 -2.57
C TRP A 99 5.18 -4.91 -2.27
N ASP A 100 5.59 -3.92 -1.50
CA ASP A 100 6.99 -3.72 -1.08
C ASP A 100 7.28 -4.15 0.38
N GLY A 101 6.26 -4.61 1.10
CA GLY A 101 6.34 -4.90 2.55
C GLY A 101 5.48 -3.98 3.40
N LYS A 102 5.08 -2.81 2.86
CA LYS A 102 4.30 -1.79 3.57
C LYS A 102 3.22 -1.16 2.70
N SER A 103 3.47 -1.00 1.41
CA SER A 103 2.62 -0.27 0.48
C SER A 103 2.53 -0.99 -0.87
N TRP A 104 1.45 -0.71 -1.59
CA TRP A 104 1.25 -1.13 -2.97
C TRP A 104 1.75 -0.02 -3.89
N SER A 105 2.74 -0.31 -4.74
CA SER A 105 3.35 0.71 -5.61
C SER A 105 3.37 0.29 -7.07
N GLN A 106 3.24 1.26 -7.96
CA GLN A 106 3.43 1.13 -9.40
C GLN A 106 4.22 2.32 -9.93
N THR A 107 5.13 2.08 -10.87
CA THR A 107 5.82 3.13 -11.62
C THR A 107 5.61 2.92 -13.11
N ASN A 108 5.14 3.95 -13.82
CA ASN A 108 4.93 3.92 -15.28
C ASN A 108 5.40 5.22 -15.94
N ASP A 109 5.80 5.09 -17.21
CA ASP A 109 5.99 6.23 -18.11
C ASP A 109 4.69 6.53 -18.88
N PHE A 110 4.39 7.81 -19.08
CA PHE A 110 3.21 8.29 -19.81
C PHE A 110 3.47 9.70 -20.39
N GLN A 111 2.47 10.32 -21.00
CA GLN A 111 2.53 11.73 -21.42
C GLN A 111 1.64 12.56 -20.50
N TRP A 112 2.21 13.53 -19.80
CA TRP A 112 1.46 14.54 -19.05
C TRP A 112 0.76 15.50 -20.03
N ASP A 113 -0.54 15.73 -19.83
CA ASP A 113 -1.34 16.73 -20.51
C ASP A 113 -1.11 18.11 -19.86
N CYS A 114 -0.02 18.75 -20.24
CA CYS A 114 0.34 20.08 -19.77
C CYS A 114 -0.64 21.12 -20.33
N MET A 115 -1.60 21.55 -19.51
CA MET A 115 -2.45 22.69 -19.85
C MET A 115 -1.65 23.99 -19.74
N MET A 116 -1.61 24.72 -20.85
CA MET A 116 -0.94 26.01 -20.99
C MET A 116 -1.86 27.17 -20.53
N PRO A 117 -1.32 28.39 -20.30
CA PRO A 117 -2.14 29.54 -19.90
C PRO A 117 -3.25 29.93 -20.90
N ASP A 118 -3.07 29.58 -22.18
CA ASP A 118 -4.07 29.76 -23.24
C ASP A 118 -5.05 28.59 -23.36
N THR A 119 -5.03 27.65 -22.41
CA THR A 119 -5.82 26.40 -22.34
C THR A 119 -5.50 25.34 -23.39
N SER A 120 -4.49 25.56 -24.23
CA SER A 120 -3.98 24.50 -25.11
C SER A 120 -3.29 23.40 -24.31
N ILE A 121 -3.33 22.16 -24.83
CA ILE A 121 -2.64 21.01 -24.21
C ILE A 121 -1.34 20.75 -24.95
N GLN A 122 -0.23 20.68 -24.20
CA GLN A 122 1.03 20.13 -24.66
C GLN A 122 1.30 18.79 -23.98
N TRP A 123 1.68 17.79 -24.77
CA TRP A 123 2.05 16.49 -24.24
C TRP A 123 3.53 16.50 -23.84
N ASN A 124 3.81 16.22 -22.58
CA ASN A 124 5.16 16.20 -22.04
C ASN A 124 5.49 14.82 -21.48
N PRO A 125 6.65 14.22 -21.80
CA PRO A 125 7.00 12.90 -21.28
C PRO A 125 7.12 12.96 -19.76
N ALA A 126 6.51 12.00 -19.08
CA ALA A 126 6.48 11.95 -17.61
C ALA A 126 6.63 10.53 -17.09
N ARG A 127 7.13 10.41 -15.86
CA ARG A 127 7.19 9.18 -15.08
C ARG A 127 6.43 9.39 -13.79
N ALA A 128 5.43 8.55 -13.51
CA ALA A 128 4.69 8.59 -12.26
C ALA A 128 4.97 7.34 -11.42
N THR A 129 5.11 7.55 -10.11
CA THR A 129 5.04 6.49 -9.10
C THR A 129 3.80 6.72 -8.24
N VAL A 130 2.89 5.75 -8.26
CA VAL A 130 1.67 5.77 -7.45
C VAL A 130 1.84 4.75 -6.33
N THR A 131 1.63 5.18 -5.09
CA THR A 131 1.77 4.33 -3.90
C THR A 131 0.50 4.41 -3.05
N TYR A 132 -0.01 3.27 -2.60
CA TYR A 132 -1.10 3.16 -1.64
C TYR A 132 -0.66 2.41 -0.39
N THR A 133 -0.81 3.05 0.77
CA THR A 133 -0.45 2.49 2.08
C THR A 133 -1.70 2.13 2.86
N PRO A 134 -1.91 0.85 3.23
CA PRO A 134 -3.04 0.45 4.06
C PRO A 134 -3.07 1.16 5.41
N GLN A 135 -4.26 1.57 5.83
CA GLN A 135 -4.53 2.21 7.11
C GLN A 135 -5.31 1.28 8.06
N PRO A 136 -5.26 1.50 9.39
CA PRO A 136 -5.97 0.67 10.37
C PRO A 136 -7.49 0.64 10.21
N ASP A 137 -8.07 1.67 9.59
CA ASP A 137 -9.52 1.77 9.29
C ASP A 137 -9.93 1.00 8.02
N GLY A 138 -8.98 0.36 7.34
CA GLY A 138 -9.18 -0.40 6.10
C GLY A 138 -9.17 0.45 4.83
N SER A 139 -9.02 1.77 4.94
CA SER A 139 -8.71 2.63 3.80
C SER A 139 -7.25 2.49 3.38
N LEU A 140 -6.89 3.07 2.23
CA LEU A 140 -5.50 3.21 1.83
C LEU A 140 -5.23 4.68 1.51
N ASP A 141 -4.18 5.25 2.12
CA ASP A 141 -3.68 6.57 1.76
C ASP A 141 -2.82 6.43 0.52
N GLY A 142 -3.14 7.22 -0.51
CA GLY A 142 -2.48 7.20 -1.79
C GLY A 142 -1.63 8.45 -2.02
N LEU A 143 -0.52 8.30 -2.73
CA LEU A 143 0.30 9.39 -3.24
C LEU A 143 0.72 9.06 -4.66
N MET A 144 0.49 10.00 -5.57
CA MET A 144 1.07 10.00 -6.91
C MET A 144 2.17 11.05 -6.98
N HIS A 145 3.42 10.59 -7.10
CA HIS A 145 4.57 11.43 -7.42
C HIS A 145 4.85 11.35 -8.92
N THR A 146 4.96 12.48 -9.59
CA THR A 146 5.21 12.55 -11.03
C THR A 146 6.40 13.44 -11.34
N ASP A 147 7.37 12.89 -12.07
CA ASP A 147 8.45 13.61 -12.73
C ASP A 147 8.04 13.91 -14.17
N ILE A 148 7.81 15.18 -14.50
CA ILE A 148 7.65 15.65 -15.88
C ILE A 148 9.04 15.93 -16.43
N LEU A 149 9.49 15.07 -17.34
CA LEU A 149 10.91 14.93 -17.70
C LEU A 149 11.40 16.08 -18.58
N SER A 150 10.53 16.66 -19.40
CA SER A 150 10.87 17.76 -20.30
C SER A 150 9.63 18.53 -20.77
N GLY A 151 9.83 19.65 -21.46
CA GLY A 151 8.75 20.47 -22.02
C GLY A 151 8.27 21.57 -21.08
N ALA A 152 7.13 22.18 -21.42
CA ALA A 152 6.63 23.35 -20.72
C ALA A 152 6.29 23.08 -19.24
N CYS A 153 5.76 21.89 -18.94
CA CYS A 153 5.45 21.49 -17.57
C CYS A 153 6.61 20.77 -16.86
N GLN A 154 7.85 20.85 -17.36
CA GLN A 154 8.99 20.19 -16.69
C GLN A 154 9.04 20.53 -15.20
N GLY A 155 9.27 19.52 -14.37
CA GLY A 155 9.28 19.63 -12.91
C GLY A 155 8.56 18.46 -12.26
N THR A 156 8.17 18.64 -11.00
CA THR A 156 7.52 17.61 -10.18
C THR A 156 6.09 17.97 -9.83
N ILE A 157 5.25 16.94 -9.65
CA ILE A 157 3.90 17.06 -9.12
C ILE A 157 3.67 15.94 -8.11
N ASP A 158 3.17 16.31 -6.93
CA ASP A 158 2.64 15.39 -5.92
C ASP A 158 1.13 15.59 -5.80
N MET A 159 0.39 14.48 -5.82
CA MET A 159 -1.06 14.46 -5.63
C MET A 159 -1.42 13.41 -4.59
N ASP A 160 -2.04 13.84 -3.50
CA ASP A 160 -2.63 12.95 -2.52
C ASP A 160 -3.88 12.29 -3.10
N MET A 161 -4.09 11.03 -2.74
CA MET A 161 -5.20 10.19 -3.18
C MET A 161 -5.70 9.40 -1.99
N LYS A 162 -6.90 8.82 -2.09
CA LYS A 162 -7.43 7.92 -1.06
C LYS A 162 -8.24 6.80 -1.69
N ALA A 163 -8.09 5.58 -1.18
CA ALA A 163 -8.92 4.45 -1.57
C ALA A 163 -9.74 3.95 -0.37
N GLU A 164 -11.06 3.89 -0.53
CA GLU A 164 -12.00 3.46 0.51
C GLU A 164 -12.85 2.32 -0.01
N ARG A 165 -13.03 1.29 0.82
CA ARG A 165 -13.81 0.11 0.43
C ARG A 165 -15.30 0.46 0.32
N VAL A 166 -15.97 -0.05 -0.72
CA VAL A 166 -17.41 0.11 -0.96
C VAL A 166 -18.18 -1.20 -0.93
#